data_AF-A0A497QEN5-F1
#
_entry.id   AF-A0A497QEN5-F1
#
_cell.length_a   1.000
_cell.length_b   1.000
_cell.length_c   1.000
_cell.angle_alpha   90.00
_cell.angle_beta   90.00
_cell.angle_gamma   90.00
#
_symmetry.space_group_name_H-M   'P 1'
#
loop_
_entity.id
_entity.type
_entity.pdbx_description
1 polymer ?
#
loop_
_entity_poly.entity_id
_entity_poly.type
_entity_poly.pdbx_seq_one_letter_code
_entity_poly.pdbx_strand_id
1 'polypeptide(L)'
;MISITEITISKNPHSLSNSIKKKQKFSFRVFTSIAVILSGFITIFTGVILLGFGLGLNTLNISLKLYSESFLGISKNMWVDVHDYVGLGFSILGSFHFHWNWSRFSNYFTHPRRRILYRKIVSTFLLINFVLSAFSGILWFLRHLSGDGEKHGGGSGKNIILPVHTISSILFGIVIILHIILNWKSILAYFRRKKVKSLSKEGEKIIRILRFWREILTGITLVAVILILSVLLSIFL
;
A
#
# COMPACT_ATOMS: atom_id res chain seq x y z
N MET A 1 23.81 -57.55 22.58
CA MET A 1 22.39 -57.79 22.94
C MET A 1 21.59 -56.55 22.55
N ILE A 2 20.80 -56.64 21.49
CA ILE A 2 19.94 -55.55 21.01
C ILE A 2 18.60 -55.70 21.74
N SER A 3 18.28 -54.75 22.61
CA SER A 3 16.98 -54.68 23.28
C SER A 3 15.94 -54.25 22.26
N ILE A 4 15.03 -55.17 21.91
CA ILE A 4 13.87 -54.89 21.07
C ILE A 4 12.84 -54.23 21.98
N THR A 5 12.81 -52.90 21.97
CA THR A 5 11.74 -52.11 22.59
C THR A 5 10.42 -52.44 21.90
N GLU A 6 9.46 -52.95 22.68
CA GLU A 6 8.08 -53.20 22.25
C GLU A 6 7.45 -51.92 21.69
N ILE A 7 7.12 -51.95 20.40
CA ILE A 7 6.23 -50.97 19.79
C ILE A 7 4.80 -51.39 20.14
N THR A 8 4.25 -50.81 21.20
CA THR A 8 2.84 -51.00 21.55
C THR A 8 1.97 -50.26 20.54
N ILE A 9 1.47 -50.99 19.55
CA ILE A 9 0.49 -50.48 18.58
C ILE A 9 -0.83 -50.25 19.33
N SER A 10 -1.08 -49.00 19.72
CA SER A 10 -2.36 -48.55 20.26
C SER A 10 -3.47 -48.70 19.20
N LYS A 11 -4.26 -49.77 19.31
CA LYS A 11 -5.39 -50.12 18.43
C LYS A 11 -6.67 -49.30 18.69
N ASN A 12 -6.58 -48.09 19.24
CA ASN A 12 -7.77 -47.28 19.53
C ASN A 12 -7.92 -46.06 18.60
N PRO A 13 -8.54 -46.24 17.40
CA PRO A 13 -8.72 -45.16 16.42
C PRO A 13 -9.66 -44.03 16.90
N HIS A 14 -10.41 -44.24 17.99
CA HIS A 14 -11.34 -43.24 18.53
C HIS A 14 -10.69 -42.21 19.48
N SER A 15 -9.42 -42.40 19.90
CA SER A 15 -8.73 -41.45 20.78
C SER A 15 -8.05 -40.28 20.06
N LEU A 16 -7.99 -40.30 18.72
CA LEU A 16 -7.41 -39.23 17.89
C LEU A 16 -8.41 -38.13 17.50
N SER A 17 -9.70 -38.26 17.84
CA SER A 17 -10.73 -37.24 17.54
C SER A 17 -10.80 -36.12 18.58
N ASN A 18 -10.02 -36.20 19.66
CA ASN A 18 -9.61 -35.03 20.44
C ASN A 18 -8.59 -34.21 19.64
N SER A 19 -8.92 -33.90 18.39
CA SER A 19 -8.32 -32.82 17.64
C SER A 19 -8.50 -31.58 18.50
N ILE A 20 -7.47 -31.26 19.26
CA ILE A 20 -7.34 -30.03 20.02
C ILE A 20 -7.65 -28.93 19.02
N LYS A 21 -8.88 -28.40 19.07
CA LYS A 21 -9.28 -27.20 18.35
C LYS A 21 -8.38 -26.12 18.91
N LYS A 22 -7.18 -25.97 18.35
CA LYS A 22 -6.26 -24.88 18.66
C LYS A 22 -7.05 -23.62 18.34
N LYS A 23 -7.61 -22.98 19.37
CA LYS A 23 -8.26 -21.67 19.25
C LYS A 23 -7.25 -20.79 18.54
N GLN A 24 -7.55 -20.41 17.29
CA GLN A 24 -6.70 -19.47 16.56
C GLN A 24 -6.70 -18.18 17.36
N LYS A 25 -5.57 -17.85 17.98
CA LYS A 25 -5.41 -16.58 18.67
C LYS A 25 -5.40 -15.48 17.62
N PHE A 26 -6.21 -14.43 17.85
CA PHE A 26 -6.22 -13.25 17.00
C PHE A 26 -4.80 -12.68 16.88
N SER A 27 -4.36 -12.42 15.65
CA SER A 27 -3.03 -11.88 15.37
C SER A 27 -3.14 -10.41 15.01
N PHE A 28 -2.83 -9.55 15.98
CA PHE A 28 -2.88 -8.10 15.81
C PHE A 28 -2.03 -7.62 14.62
N ARG A 29 -0.89 -8.28 14.40
CA ARG A 29 0.00 -8.02 13.25
C ARG A 29 -0.68 -8.25 11.90
N VAL A 30 -1.45 -9.33 11.78
CA VAL A 30 -2.17 -9.66 10.54
C VAL A 30 -3.29 -8.66 10.33
N PHE A 31 -4.03 -8.35 11.40
CA PHE A 31 -5.09 -7.36 11.37
C PHE A 31 -4.59 -6.00 10.86
N THR A 32 -3.52 -5.46 11.44
CA THR A 32 -3.00 -4.15 11.01
C THR A 32 -2.38 -4.18 9.62
N SER A 33 -1.80 -5.29 9.18
CA SER A 33 -1.36 -5.43 7.79
C SER A 33 -2.52 -5.33 6.81
N ILE A 34 -3.66 -5.97 7.11
CA ILE A 34 -4.87 -5.89 6.28
C ILE A 34 -5.47 -4.48 6.34
N ALA A 35 -5.58 -3.90 7.54
CA ALA A 35 -6.13 -2.58 7.74
C ALA A 35 -5.32 -1.49 7.00
N VAL A 36 -3.98 -1.56 7.02
CA VAL A 36 -3.10 -0.66 6.25
C VAL A 36 -3.30 -0.81 4.75
N ILE A 37 -3.44 -2.04 4.23
CA ILE A 37 -3.68 -2.26 2.80
C ILE A 37 -5.02 -1.65 2.38
N LEU A 38 -6.08 -1.88 3.15
CA LEU A 38 -7.43 -1.38 2.84
C LEU A 38 -7.48 0.15 2.93
N SER A 39 -7.03 0.72 4.04
CA SER A 39 -7.00 2.18 4.24
C SER A 39 -6.08 2.87 3.23
N GLY A 40 -4.93 2.27 2.90
CA GLY A 40 -4.02 2.79 1.87
C GLY A 40 -4.65 2.81 0.48
N PHE A 41 -5.41 1.76 0.12
CA PHE A 41 -6.13 1.72 -1.16
C PHE A 41 -7.20 2.82 -1.24
N ILE A 42 -7.99 3.00 -0.17
CA ILE A 42 -9.01 4.06 -0.09
C ILE A 42 -8.36 5.46 -0.13
N THR A 43 -7.23 5.65 0.57
CA THR A 43 -6.47 6.91 0.58
C THR A 43 -5.95 7.26 -0.82
N ILE A 44 -5.37 6.29 -1.54
CA ILE A 44 -4.90 6.51 -2.92
C ILE A 44 -6.08 6.83 -3.84
N PHE A 45 -7.18 6.09 -3.74
CA PHE A 45 -8.36 6.29 -4.57
C PHE A 45 -8.97 7.69 -4.37
N THR A 46 -9.18 8.10 -3.12
CA THR A 46 -9.68 9.43 -2.77
C THR A 46 -8.70 10.53 -3.21
N GLY A 47 -7.39 10.31 -3.05
CA GLY A 47 -6.35 11.24 -3.54
C GLY A 47 -6.39 11.44 -5.06
N VAL A 48 -6.59 10.37 -5.84
CA VAL A 48 -6.77 10.47 -7.31
C VAL A 48 -8.01 11.28 -7.67
N ILE A 49 -9.11 11.11 -6.95
CA ILE A 49 -10.32 11.93 -7.16
C ILE A 49 -10.03 13.41 -6.88
N LEU A 50 -9.32 13.71 -5.79
CA LEU A 50 -8.93 15.08 -5.44
C LEU A 50 -7.99 15.71 -6.49
N LEU A 51 -7.05 14.94 -7.04
CA LEU A 51 -6.26 15.38 -8.20
C LEU A 51 -7.16 15.68 -9.41
N GLY A 52 -8.22 14.89 -9.63
CA GLY A 52 -9.23 15.14 -10.66
C GLY A 52 -10.01 16.45 -10.48
N PHE A 53 -10.19 16.92 -9.24
CA PHE A 53 -10.72 18.26 -8.94
C PHE A 53 -9.66 19.38 -9.09
N GLY A 54 -8.43 19.05 -9.47
CA GLY A 54 -7.29 19.97 -9.54
C GLY A 54 -6.63 20.28 -8.19
N LEU A 55 -7.08 19.64 -7.10
CA LEU A 55 -6.49 19.81 -5.78
C LEU A 55 -5.09 19.18 -5.77
N GLY A 56 -4.09 19.91 -5.27
CA GLY A 56 -2.67 19.50 -5.38
C GLY A 56 -2.03 19.87 -6.72
N LEU A 57 -2.65 19.52 -7.86
CA LEU A 57 -2.11 19.85 -9.19
C LEU A 57 -1.97 21.37 -9.43
N ASN A 58 -2.97 22.15 -9.00
CA ASN A 58 -2.90 23.60 -9.09
C ASN A 58 -1.72 24.18 -8.29
N THR A 59 -1.29 23.53 -7.21
CA THR A 59 -0.11 23.96 -6.44
C THR A 59 1.22 23.64 -7.12
N LEU A 60 1.18 22.78 -8.12
CA LEU A 60 2.30 22.45 -9.01
C LEU A 60 2.23 23.23 -10.33
N ASN A 61 1.34 24.23 -10.43
CA ASN A 61 1.04 24.98 -11.65
C ASN A 61 0.53 24.09 -12.81
N ILE A 62 -0.13 22.97 -12.50
CA ILE A 62 -0.74 22.08 -13.48
C ILE A 62 -2.26 22.32 -13.49
N SER A 63 -2.76 22.98 -14.53
CA SER A 63 -4.18 23.35 -14.66
C SER A 63 -5.07 22.23 -15.23
N LEU A 64 -4.99 21.03 -14.65
CA LEU A 64 -5.84 19.90 -15.04
C LEU A 64 -7.05 19.79 -14.10
N LYS A 65 -8.26 19.97 -14.64
CA LYS A 65 -9.54 19.79 -13.92
C LYS A 65 -10.43 18.84 -14.71
N LEU A 66 -10.63 17.64 -14.18
CA LEU A 66 -11.46 16.58 -14.77
C LEU A 66 -12.91 16.64 -14.26
N TYR A 67 -13.12 17.16 -13.05
CA TYR A 67 -14.43 17.25 -12.40
C TYR A 67 -14.73 18.70 -12.02
N SER A 68 -15.97 19.14 -12.24
CA SER A 68 -16.38 20.52 -11.95
C SER A 68 -16.48 20.76 -10.45
N GLU A 69 -17.42 20.15 -9.74
CA GLU A 69 -17.65 20.39 -8.29
C GLU A 69 -18.06 19.13 -7.50
N SER A 70 -18.35 18.01 -8.18
CA SER A 70 -18.75 16.75 -7.56
C SER A 70 -18.30 15.54 -8.35
N PHE A 71 -18.20 14.39 -7.68
CA PHE A 71 -17.92 13.08 -8.29
C PHE A 71 -18.74 12.01 -7.56
N LEU A 72 -19.51 11.21 -8.31
CA LEU A 72 -20.44 10.20 -7.78
C LEU A 72 -21.45 10.75 -6.76
N GLY A 73 -21.93 11.99 -6.98
CA GLY A 73 -22.90 12.65 -6.09
C GLY A 73 -22.31 13.17 -4.77
N ILE A 74 -21.00 13.07 -4.58
CA ILE A 74 -20.28 13.58 -3.41
C ILE A 74 -19.53 14.85 -3.82
N SER A 75 -19.68 15.92 -3.03
CA SER A 75 -19.03 17.21 -3.30
C SER A 75 -17.52 17.13 -3.09
N LYS A 76 -16.76 18.04 -3.70
CA LYS A 76 -15.31 18.13 -3.51
C LYS A 76 -14.91 18.19 -2.03
N ASN A 77 -15.59 19.00 -1.22
CA ASN A 77 -15.26 19.16 0.20
C ASN A 77 -15.49 17.87 0.99
N MET A 78 -16.58 17.14 0.70
CA MET A 78 -16.82 15.83 1.31
C MET A 78 -15.74 14.81 0.91
N TRP A 79 -15.23 14.86 -0.32
CA TRP A 79 -14.09 14.03 -0.73
C TRP A 79 -12.81 14.39 0.01
N VAL A 80 -12.58 15.68 0.31
CA VAL A 80 -11.46 16.13 1.14
C VAL A 80 -11.59 15.55 2.55
N ASP A 81 -12.76 15.66 3.17
CA ASP A 81 -13.00 15.11 4.52
C ASP A 81 -12.72 13.60 4.55
N VAL A 82 -13.28 12.85 3.60
CA VAL A 82 -13.05 11.40 3.51
C VAL A 82 -11.57 11.09 3.34
N HIS A 83 -10.86 11.82 2.48
CA HIS A 83 -9.43 11.63 2.27
C HIS A 83 -8.63 11.90 3.55
N ASP A 84 -8.92 13.00 4.24
CA ASP A 84 -8.22 13.43 5.44
C ASP A 84 -8.40 12.43 6.59
N TYR A 85 -9.64 12.02 6.88
CA TYR A 85 -9.91 11.05 7.94
C TYR A 85 -9.34 9.66 7.64
N VAL A 86 -9.50 9.18 6.39
CA VAL A 86 -8.94 7.88 6.00
C VAL A 86 -7.41 7.93 5.96
N GLY A 87 -6.83 9.02 5.49
CA GLY A 87 -5.39 9.25 5.43
C GLY A 87 -4.75 9.34 6.82
N LEU A 88 -5.42 9.97 7.79
CA LEU A 88 -5.00 9.96 9.19
C LEU A 88 -5.01 8.54 9.77
N GLY A 89 -6.11 7.80 9.55
CA GLY A 89 -6.23 6.40 9.95
C GLY A 89 -5.14 5.52 9.32
N PHE A 90 -4.87 5.71 8.02
CA PHE A 90 -3.79 5.04 7.30
C PHE A 90 -2.42 5.34 7.89
N SER A 91 -2.15 6.59 8.26
CA SER A 91 -0.88 7.01 8.88
C SER A 91 -0.65 6.37 10.25
N ILE A 92 -1.69 6.33 11.09
CA ILE A 92 -1.65 5.69 12.42
C ILE A 92 -1.43 4.18 12.26
N LEU A 93 -2.26 3.52 11.44
CA LEU A 93 -2.16 2.08 11.19
C LEU A 93 -0.82 1.70 10.55
N GLY A 94 -0.32 2.52 9.63
CA GLY A 94 0.96 2.35 8.96
C GLY A 94 2.12 2.42 9.94
N SER A 95 2.07 3.36 10.90
CA SER A 95 3.06 3.49 11.97
C SER A 95 3.09 2.25 12.87
N PHE A 96 1.92 1.75 13.28
CA PHE A 96 1.80 0.51 14.04
C PHE A 96 2.28 -0.72 13.26
N HIS A 97 1.91 -0.82 11.98
CA HIS A 97 2.38 -1.88 11.10
C HIS A 97 3.90 -1.86 11.00
N PHE A 98 4.49 -0.68 10.78
CA PHE A 98 5.94 -0.52 10.71
C PHE A 98 6.62 -0.94 12.02
N HIS A 99 6.11 -0.47 13.16
CA HIS A 99 6.62 -0.82 14.48
C HIS A 99 6.69 -2.34 14.70
N TRP A 100 5.60 -3.09 14.48
CA TRP A 100 5.64 -4.56 14.66
C TRP A 100 6.44 -5.32 13.59
N ASN A 101 6.70 -4.68 12.45
CA ASN A 101 7.49 -5.24 11.36
C ASN A 101 8.94 -4.76 11.35
N TRP A 102 9.35 -3.87 12.25
CA TRP A 102 10.66 -3.24 12.27
C TRP A 102 11.81 -4.26 12.26
N SER A 103 11.81 -5.26 13.14
CA SER A 103 12.88 -6.27 13.16
C SER A 103 12.95 -7.10 11.88
N ARG A 104 11.82 -7.38 11.21
CA ARG A 104 11.83 -8.07 9.91
C ARG A 104 12.34 -7.15 8.81
N PHE A 105 11.97 -5.87 8.88
CA PHE A 105 12.40 -4.84 7.94
C PHE A 105 13.91 -4.59 8.06
N SER A 106 14.44 -4.35 9.25
CA SER A 106 15.89 -4.14 9.45
C SER A 106 16.72 -5.36 9.03
N ASN A 107 16.29 -6.58 9.42
CA ASN A 107 16.94 -7.82 9.01
C ASN A 107 16.92 -8.04 7.48
N TYR A 108 15.93 -7.49 6.79
CA TYR A 108 15.86 -7.56 5.33
C TYR A 108 17.00 -6.77 4.68
N PHE A 109 17.43 -5.65 5.26
CA PHE A 109 18.53 -4.83 4.72
C PHE A 109 19.91 -5.42 4.98
N THR A 110 20.11 -6.20 6.05
CA THR A 110 21.42 -6.77 6.40
C THR A 110 21.87 -7.92 5.49
N HIS A 111 20.98 -8.57 4.73
CA HIS A 111 21.34 -9.72 3.89
C HIS A 111 21.95 -9.32 2.52
N PRO A 112 23.18 -9.72 2.16
CA PRO A 112 23.93 -9.17 1.02
C PRO A 112 23.55 -9.69 -0.38
N ARG A 113 22.40 -10.37 -0.56
CA ARG A 113 22.05 -10.97 -1.86
C ARG A 113 21.68 -9.90 -2.91
N ARG A 114 22.50 -9.76 -3.96
CA ARG A 114 22.30 -8.79 -5.08
C ARG A 114 20.91 -8.85 -5.74
N ARG A 115 20.31 -10.05 -5.89
CA ARG A 115 18.95 -10.21 -6.44
C ARG A 115 17.84 -9.53 -5.61
N ILE A 116 18.16 -9.09 -4.40
CA ILE A 116 17.25 -8.41 -3.47
C ILE A 116 17.46 -6.88 -3.51
N LEU A 117 18.53 -6.38 -4.16
CA LEU A 117 18.89 -4.95 -4.14
C LEU A 117 17.77 -4.05 -4.68
N TYR A 118 17.21 -4.34 -5.85
CA TYR A 118 16.10 -3.55 -6.41
C TYR A 118 14.87 -3.54 -5.49
N ARG A 119 14.56 -4.67 -4.85
CA ARG A 119 13.44 -4.75 -3.90
C ARG A 119 13.73 -3.95 -2.64
N LYS A 120 14.98 -3.90 -2.18
CA LYS A 120 15.40 -3.04 -1.06
C LYS A 120 15.23 -1.57 -1.40
N ILE A 121 15.77 -1.14 -2.55
CA ILE A 121 15.63 0.24 -3.04
C ILE A 121 14.15 0.63 -3.10
N VAL A 122 13.32 -0.16 -3.77
CA VAL A 122 11.87 0.12 -3.87
C VAL A 122 11.20 0.16 -2.49
N SER A 123 11.58 -0.71 -1.55
CA SER A 123 11.02 -0.70 -0.19
C SER A 123 11.48 0.53 0.62
N THR A 124 12.71 0.99 0.42
CA THR A 124 13.22 2.24 1.02
C THR A 124 12.49 3.44 0.45
N PHE A 125 12.33 3.53 -0.87
CA PHE A 125 11.54 4.59 -1.50
C PHE A 125 10.09 4.58 -1.03
N LEU A 126 9.51 3.40 -0.83
CA LEU A 126 8.15 3.27 -0.31
C LEU A 126 8.05 3.84 1.11
N LEU A 127 9.02 3.53 1.98
CA LEU A 127 9.07 4.06 3.34
C LEU A 127 9.26 5.59 3.35
N ILE A 128 10.19 6.11 2.56
CA ILE A 128 10.46 7.55 2.49
C ILE A 128 9.21 8.30 2.03
N ASN A 129 8.57 7.85 0.95
CA ASN A 129 7.36 8.50 0.44
C ASN A 129 6.18 8.36 1.40
N PHE A 130 6.05 7.22 2.10
CA PHE A 130 5.06 7.07 3.17
C PHE A 130 5.26 8.11 4.27
N VAL A 131 6.49 8.26 4.78
CA VAL A 131 6.80 9.22 5.85
C VAL A 131 6.54 10.66 5.39
N LEU A 132 6.99 11.02 4.20
CA LEU A 132 6.78 12.37 3.64
C LEU A 132 5.28 12.66 3.44
N SER A 133 4.54 11.73 2.82
CA SER A 133 3.09 11.89 2.58
C SER A 133 2.31 11.94 3.89
N ALA A 134 2.58 11.04 4.83
CA ALA A 134 1.92 11.02 6.14
C ALA A 134 2.19 12.30 6.95
N PHE A 135 3.45 12.71 7.05
CA PHE A 135 3.80 13.91 7.83
C PHE A 135 3.22 15.18 7.20
N SER A 136 3.39 15.37 5.89
CA SER A 136 2.82 16.52 5.18
C SER A 136 1.28 16.51 5.19
N GLY A 137 0.65 15.34 5.11
CA GLY A 137 -0.80 15.18 5.20
C GLY A 137 -1.34 15.52 6.59
N ILE A 138 -0.66 15.07 7.66
CA ILE A 138 -1.03 15.43 9.03
C ILE A 138 -0.90 16.94 9.25
N LEU A 139 0.19 17.56 8.79
CA LEU A 139 0.37 19.01 8.89
C LEU A 139 -0.72 19.78 8.12
N TRP A 140 -1.09 19.29 6.93
CA TRP A 140 -2.18 19.86 6.14
C TRP A 140 -3.52 19.73 6.87
N PHE A 141 -3.82 18.56 7.41
CA PHE A 141 -5.03 18.29 8.18
C PHE A 141 -5.14 19.19 9.43
N LEU A 142 -4.06 19.31 10.21
CA LEU A 142 -4.04 20.21 11.39
C LEU A 142 -4.31 21.66 11.00
N ARG A 143 -3.78 22.10 9.87
CA ARG A 143 -4.07 23.43 9.34
C ARG A 143 -5.52 23.59 8.90
N HIS A 144 -6.10 22.55 8.28
CA HIS A 144 -7.51 22.53 7.94
C HIS A 144 -8.39 22.69 9.21
N LEU A 145 -8.08 21.95 10.28
CA LEU A 145 -8.77 22.06 11.57
C LEU A 145 -8.65 23.44 12.23
N SER A 146 -7.52 24.14 12.04
CA SER A 146 -7.31 25.48 12.60
C SER A 146 -8.13 26.59 11.92
N GLY A 147 -8.82 26.30 10.82
CA GLY A 147 -9.53 27.32 10.01
C GLY A 147 -8.62 28.15 9.10
N ASP A 148 -7.30 27.97 9.19
CA ASP A 148 -6.31 28.63 8.32
C ASP A 148 -6.12 27.93 6.96
N GLY A 149 -6.84 26.81 6.75
CA GLY A 149 -6.85 26.07 5.49
C GLY A 149 -7.50 26.87 4.34
N GLU A 150 -8.58 27.61 4.62
CA GLU A 150 -9.33 28.35 3.58
C GLU A 150 -8.74 29.72 3.29
N LYS A 151 -8.20 30.42 4.31
CA LYS A 151 -7.71 31.80 4.19
C LYS A 151 -6.44 31.94 3.34
N HIS A 152 -5.77 30.85 3.00
CA HIS A 152 -4.50 30.87 2.28
C HIS A 152 -4.54 30.09 0.96
N GLY A 153 -5.75 29.78 0.45
CA GLY A 153 -5.94 29.24 -0.90
C GLY A 153 -5.61 30.22 -2.04
N GLY A 154 -5.37 31.51 -1.73
CA GLY A 154 -5.06 32.56 -2.73
C GLY A 154 -3.92 33.50 -2.37
N GLY A 155 -3.23 33.29 -1.23
CA GLY A 155 -2.14 34.15 -0.78
C GLY A 155 -0.78 33.53 -1.07
N SER A 156 0.06 34.24 -1.82
CA SER A 156 1.46 33.99 -2.24
C SER A 156 2.47 33.51 -1.15
N GLY A 157 2.03 33.25 0.09
CA GLY A 157 2.85 32.58 1.09
C GLY A 157 3.13 31.14 0.64
N LYS A 158 4.36 30.90 0.18
CA LYS A 158 4.92 29.63 -0.33
C LYS A 158 4.61 28.43 0.59
N ASN A 159 3.41 27.90 0.52
CA ASN A 159 3.00 26.76 1.33
C ASN A 159 3.53 25.49 0.67
N ILE A 160 4.74 25.10 1.04
CA ILE A 160 5.43 23.92 0.49
C ILE A 160 4.75 22.60 0.89
N ILE A 161 3.86 22.60 1.89
CA ILE A 161 3.29 21.38 2.47
C ILE A 161 2.45 20.63 1.44
N LEU A 162 1.53 21.32 0.76
CA LEU A 162 0.62 20.69 -0.22
C LEU A 162 1.34 20.19 -1.48
N PRO A 163 2.29 20.93 -2.10
CA PRO A 163 3.16 20.41 -3.15
C PRO A 163 3.94 19.16 -2.72
N VAL A 164 4.58 19.18 -1.54
CA VAL A 164 5.35 18.04 -1.02
C VAL A 164 4.43 16.83 -0.80
N HIS A 165 3.25 17.05 -0.20
CA HIS A 165 2.25 16.00 -0.01
C HIS A 165 1.82 15.40 -1.35
N THR A 166 1.51 16.25 -2.34
CA THR A 166 1.07 15.85 -3.68
C THR A 166 2.14 15.00 -4.38
N ILE A 167 3.38 15.51 -4.45
CA ILE A 167 4.49 14.82 -5.13
C ILE A 167 4.80 13.48 -4.43
N SER A 168 4.96 13.49 -3.11
CA SER A 168 5.28 12.27 -2.36
C SER A 168 4.17 11.22 -2.45
N SER A 169 2.90 11.63 -2.48
CA SER A 169 1.75 10.71 -2.61
C SER A 169 1.65 10.11 -4.02
N ILE A 170 1.93 10.89 -5.08
CA ILE A 170 2.02 10.36 -6.46
C ILE A 170 3.15 9.34 -6.56
N LEU A 171 4.34 9.69 -6.06
CA LEU A 171 5.49 8.78 -6.03
C LEU A 171 5.19 7.53 -5.19
N PHE A 172 4.53 7.68 -4.04
CA PHE A 172 4.10 6.56 -3.20
C PHE A 172 3.23 5.57 -3.97
N GLY A 173 2.21 6.05 -4.69
CA GLY A 173 1.34 5.21 -5.51
C GLY A 173 2.10 4.42 -6.58
N ILE A 174 3.04 5.07 -7.28
CA ILE A 174 3.87 4.42 -8.30
C ILE A 174 4.78 3.36 -7.70
N VAL A 175 5.44 3.70 -6.58
CA VAL A 175 6.36 2.80 -5.88
C VAL A 175 5.61 1.60 -5.31
N ILE A 176 4.35 1.74 -4.87
CA ILE A 176 3.48 0.60 -4.50
C ILE A 176 3.32 -0.36 -5.69
N ILE A 177 2.98 0.16 -6.87
CA ILE A 177 2.76 -0.70 -8.03
C ILE A 177 4.05 -1.42 -8.41
N LEU A 178 5.19 -0.72 -8.44
CA LEU A 178 6.50 -1.32 -8.63
C LEU A 178 6.81 -2.39 -7.57
N HIS A 179 6.49 -2.13 -6.31
CA HIS A 179 6.68 -3.08 -5.22
C HIS A 179 5.85 -4.37 -5.45
N ILE A 180 4.59 -4.24 -5.88
CA ILE A 180 3.72 -5.37 -6.23
C ILE A 180 4.33 -6.17 -7.40
N ILE A 181 4.76 -5.51 -8.46
CA ILE A 181 5.38 -6.15 -9.63
C ILE A 181 6.66 -6.91 -9.24
N LEU A 182 7.55 -6.29 -8.46
CA LEU A 182 8.80 -6.92 -8.06
C LEU A 182 8.59 -8.10 -7.10
N ASN A 183 7.53 -8.06 -6.28
CA ASN A 183 7.17 -9.13 -5.35
C ASN A 183 6.18 -10.15 -5.93
N TRP A 184 5.83 -10.01 -7.21
CA TRP A 184 4.84 -10.85 -7.88
C TRP A 184 5.10 -12.35 -7.77
N LYS A 185 6.35 -12.78 -7.97
CA LYS A 185 6.74 -14.19 -7.83
C LYS A 185 6.48 -14.71 -6.40
N SER A 186 6.70 -13.89 -5.39
CA SER A 186 6.45 -14.22 -3.98
C SER A 186 4.95 -14.37 -3.70
N ILE A 187 4.14 -13.47 -4.26
CA ILE A 187 2.67 -13.51 -4.19
C ILE A 187 2.13 -14.79 -4.83
N LEU A 188 2.56 -15.09 -6.07
CA LEU A 188 2.18 -16.32 -6.76
C LEU A 188 2.60 -17.57 -5.97
N ALA A 189 3.81 -17.58 -5.41
CA ALA A 189 4.31 -18.71 -4.61
C ALA A 189 3.50 -18.90 -3.31
N TYR A 190 3.01 -17.83 -2.69
CA TYR A 190 2.12 -17.91 -1.53
C TYR A 190 0.79 -18.59 -1.90
N PHE A 191 0.14 -18.12 -2.97
CA PHE A 191 -1.12 -18.70 -3.44
C PHE A 191 -0.96 -20.16 -3.90
N ARG A 192 0.15 -20.49 -4.57
CA ARG A 192 0.48 -21.87 -4.94
C ARG A 192 0.62 -22.75 -3.70
N ARG A 193 1.46 -22.37 -2.73
CA ARG A 193 1.73 -23.19 -1.53
C ARG A 193 0.50 -23.43 -0.66
N LYS A 194 -0.39 -22.44 -0.54
CA LYS A 194 -1.63 -22.58 0.23
C LYS A 194 -2.66 -23.50 -0.44
N LYS A 195 -2.52 -23.82 -1.74
CA LYS A 195 -3.47 -24.60 -2.54
C LYS A 195 -2.94 -25.94 -3.10
N VAL A 196 -1.75 -26.40 -2.72
CA VAL A 196 -1.14 -27.66 -3.25
C VAL A 196 -1.91 -28.94 -2.87
N LYS A 197 -3.01 -28.88 -2.10
CA LYS A 197 -3.76 -30.10 -1.73
C LYS A 197 -5.20 -30.23 -2.27
N SER A 198 -5.79 -29.26 -2.99
CA SER A 198 -7.22 -29.43 -3.36
C SER A 198 -7.77 -28.88 -4.68
N LEU A 199 -7.06 -28.14 -5.54
CA LEU A 199 -7.72 -27.56 -6.74
C LEU A 199 -6.82 -27.49 -7.98
N SER A 200 -7.06 -28.36 -8.96
CA SER A 200 -6.35 -28.36 -10.25
C SER A 200 -6.90 -27.36 -11.28
N LYS A 201 -8.14 -26.87 -11.15
CA LYS A 201 -8.74 -25.94 -12.14
C LYS A 201 -8.93 -24.50 -11.64
N GLU A 202 -9.48 -24.30 -10.44
CA GLU A 202 -9.69 -22.93 -9.91
C GLU A 202 -8.38 -22.21 -9.58
N GLY A 203 -7.36 -22.96 -9.13
CA GLY A 203 -6.03 -22.42 -8.88
C GLY A 203 -5.41 -21.85 -10.15
N GLU A 204 -5.54 -22.55 -11.27
CA GLU A 204 -5.07 -22.07 -12.57
C GLU A 204 -5.82 -20.83 -13.05
N LYS A 205 -7.15 -20.79 -12.84
CA LYS A 205 -7.98 -19.61 -13.16
C LYS A 205 -7.50 -18.37 -12.39
N ILE A 206 -7.26 -18.49 -11.09
CA ILE A 206 -6.73 -17.39 -10.27
C ILE A 206 -5.33 -16.97 -10.72
N ILE A 207 -4.43 -17.92 -11.00
CA ILE A 207 -3.07 -17.60 -11.49
C ILE A 207 -3.13 -16.86 -12.83
N ARG A 208 -4.05 -17.22 -13.73
CA ARG A 208 -4.26 -16.55 -15.02
C ARG A 208 -4.77 -15.13 -14.83
N ILE A 209 -5.80 -14.95 -14.00
CA ILE A 209 -6.34 -13.62 -13.63
C ILE A 209 -5.23 -12.75 -13.04
N LEU A 210 -4.46 -13.29 -12.09
CA LEU A 210 -3.33 -12.58 -11.50
C LEU A 210 -2.34 -12.15 -12.60
N ARG A 211 -1.91 -13.06 -13.49
CA ARG A 211 -0.94 -12.74 -14.55
C ARG A 211 -1.42 -11.59 -15.44
N PHE A 212 -2.69 -11.62 -15.83
CA PHE A 212 -3.33 -10.55 -16.58
C PHE A 212 -3.27 -9.21 -15.84
N TRP A 213 -3.62 -9.17 -14.54
CA TRP A 213 -3.49 -7.96 -13.73
C TRP A 213 -2.06 -7.43 -13.63
N ARG A 214 -1.04 -8.31 -13.57
CA ARG A 214 0.35 -7.87 -13.59
C ARG A 214 0.69 -7.12 -14.88
N GLU A 215 0.25 -7.61 -16.02
CA GLU A 215 0.50 -6.99 -17.33
C GLU A 215 -0.16 -5.61 -17.39
N ILE A 216 -1.42 -5.50 -16.95
CA ILE A 216 -2.12 -4.21 -16.80
C ILE A 216 -1.34 -3.26 -15.89
N LEU A 217 -0.97 -3.71 -14.68
CA LEU A 217 -0.24 -2.88 -13.72
C LEU A 217 1.12 -2.42 -14.27
N THR A 218 1.80 -3.28 -15.03
CA THR A 218 3.07 -2.92 -15.68
C THR A 218 2.87 -1.86 -16.73
N GLY A 219 1.83 -1.98 -17.57
CA GLY A 219 1.46 -0.98 -18.57
C GLY A 219 1.11 0.36 -17.94
N ILE A 220 0.24 0.38 -16.92
CA ILE A 220 -0.14 1.60 -16.18
C ILE A 220 1.10 2.27 -15.57
N THR A 221 2.00 1.49 -14.95
CA THR A 221 3.23 2.02 -14.35
C THR A 221 4.12 2.68 -15.40
N LEU A 222 4.29 2.05 -16.56
CA LEU A 222 5.11 2.58 -17.63
C LEU A 222 4.55 3.91 -18.14
N VAL A 223 3.24 3.99 -18.38
CA VAL A 223 2.56 5.23 -18.79
C VAL A 223 2.73 6.31 -17.73
N ALA A 224 2.52 5.98 -16.45
CA ALA A 224 2.69 6.94 -15.34
C ALA A 224 4.12 7.48 -15.25
N VAL A 225 5.13 6.61 -15.40
CA VAL A 225 6.54 7.03 -15.41
C VAL A 225 6.85 7.93 -16.60
N ILE A 226 6.36 7.60 -17.80
CA ILE A 226 6.53 8.43 -18.99
C ILE A 226 5.91 9.80 -18.77
N LEU A 227 4.66 9.87 -18.28
CA LEU A 227 3.98 11.14 -18.01
C LEU A 227 4.75 11.99 -17.00
N ILE A 228 5.25 11.39 -15.92
CA ILE A 228 6.05 12.13 -14.93
C ILE A 228 7.35 12.63 -15.53
N LEU A 229 8.06 11.82 -16.30
CA LEU A 229 9.29 12.25 -16.96
C LEU A 229 9.03 13.38 -17.96
N SER A 230 7.92 13.34 -18.70
CA SER A 230 7.51 14.42 -19.61
C SER A 230 7.21 15.72 -18.84
N VAL A 231 6.49 15.64 -17.72
CA VAL A 231 6.23 16.81 -16.87
C VAL A 231 7.54 17.36 -16.28
N LEU A 232 8.39 16.50 -15.71
CA LEU A 232 9.69 16.92 -15.19
C LEU A 232 10.54 17.59 -16.28
N LEU A 233 10.61 17.00 -17.48
CA LEU A 233 11.33 17.59 -18.60
C LEU A 233 10.78 18.97 -19.00
N SER A 234 9.45 19.15 -19.00
CA SER A 234 8.80 20.42 -19.30
C SER A 234 9.06 21.53 -18.28
N ILE A 235 9.50 21.19 -17.05
CA ILE A 235 9.91 22.16 -16.03
C ILE A 235 11.35 22.64 -16.26
N PHE A 236 12.19 21.84 -16.92
CA PHE A 236 13.61 22.14 -17.14
C PHE A 236 13.92 22.73 -18.53
N LEU A 237 12.98 22.66 -19.48
CA LEU A 237 13.06 23.27 -20.81
C LEU A 237 12.34 24.62 -20.83
#